data_AF-A0A926AP86-F1
#
_entry.id   AF-A0A926AP86-F1
#
_cell.length_a   1.000
_cell.length_b   1.000
_cell.length_c   1.000
_cell.angle_alpha   90.00
_cell.angle_beta   90.00
_cell.angle_gamma   90.00
#
_symmetry.space_group_name_H-M   'P 1'
#
loop_
_entity.id
_entity.type
_entity.pdbx_description
1 polymer ?
#
loop_
_entity_poly.entity_id
_entity_poly.type
_entity_poly.pdbx_seq_one_letter_code
_entity_poly.pdbx_strand_id
1 'polypeptide(L)'
;MTKLKDIAKGEELLLNEIKEKINSGNNLPEATKRGIDINSVKAVINDISLANSMPITEAVISAYMRPVLFIKNGRIEIPNSDELKQRILKYRSVIEQSLNSVGRIELKNHQLKNIGTGWLITEDIIVTNRHVAEIFAVNTSKNGKGGIFRKNFIGQDLRVIIDLKEEYLQDNLTKNEFE
;
A
#
# COMPACT_ATOMS: atom_id res chain seq x y z
N MET A 1 -12.47 11.03 -5.75
CA MET A 1 -12.78 9.75 -5.07
C MET A 1 -13.60 8.90 -6.02
N THR A 2 -13.06 7.79 -6.51
CA THR A 2 -13.79 6.81 -7.34
C THR A 2 -14.86 6.14 -6.47
N LYS A 3 -16.10 6.00 -6.96
CA LYS A 3 -17.15 5.38 -6.15
C LYS A 3 -16.89 3.89 -6.02
N LEU A 4 -17.19 3.33 -4.86
CA LEU A 4 -16.95 1.92 -4.54
C LEU A 4 -17.67 0.94 -5.47
N LYS A 5 -18.86 1.31 -5.94
CA LYS A 5 -19.59 0.56 -6.98
C LYS A 5 -18.80 0.45 -8.29
N ASP A 6 -17.95 1.42 -8.61
CA ASP A 6 -17.15 1.43 -9.83
C ASP A 6 -15.92 0.53 -9.70
N ILE A 7 -15.37 0.37 -8.48
CA ILE A 7 -14.24 -0.54 -8.18
C ILE A 7 -14.70 -2.00 -8.18
N ALA A 8 -15.91 -2.26 -7.67
CA ALA A 8 -16.49 -3.61 -7.63
C ALA A 8 -17.01 -4.09 -9.00
N LYS A 9 -17.15 -3.18 -9.97
CA LYS A 9 -17.69 -3.48 -11.30
C LYS A 9 -16.68 -4.31 -12.09
N GLY A 10 -17.03 -5.58 -12.36
CA GLY A 10 -16.17 -6.53 -13.09
C GLY A 10 -15.33 -7.45 -12.20
N GLU A 11 -15.44 -7.35 -10.88
CA GLU A 11 -14.71 -8.18 -9.91
C GLU A 11 -15.61 -9.27 -9.29
N GLU A 12 -16.52 -9.85 -10.07
CA GLU A 12 -17.54 -10.80 -9.61
C GLU A 12 -16.94 -12.04 -8.95
N LEU A 13 -15.83 -12.56 -9.48
CA LEU A 13 -15.12 -13.73 -8.94
C LEU A 13 -14.52 -13.45 -7.55
N LEU A 14 -13.87 -12.30 -7.38
CA LEU A 14 -13.32 -11.90 -6.07
C LEU A 14 -14.44 -11.67 -5.04
N LEU A 15 -15.54 -11.03 -5.46
CA LEU A 15 -16.68 -10.81 -4.57
C LEU A 15 -17.31 -12.13 -4.11
N ASN A 16 -17.42 -13.12 -5.00
CA ASN A 16 -17.93 -14.44 -4.66
C ASN A 16 -16.98 -15.18 -3.71
N GLU A 17 -15.67 -15.15 -3.97
CA GLU A 17 -14.67 -15.76 -3.08
C GLU A 17 -14.73 -15.18 -1.65
N ILE A 18 -14.86 -13.85 -1.54
CA ILE A 18 -14.97 -13.18 -0.23
C ILE A 18 -16.28 -13.57 0.47
N LYS A 19 -17.41 -13.64 -0.26
CA LYS A 19 -18.69 -14.09 0.29
C LYS A 19 -18.60 -15.53 0.83
N GLU A 20 -17.98 -16.44 0.09
CA GLU A 20 -17.78 -17.82 0.52
C GLU A 20 -16.90 -17.92 1.77
N LYS A 21 -15.79 -17.17 1.83
CA LYS A 21 -14.91 -17.12 3.01
C LYS A 21 -15.64 -16.63 4.26
N ILE A 22 -16.50 -15.64 4.12
CA ILE A 22 -17.30 -15.11 5.24
C ILE A 22 -18.40 -16.08 5.67
N ASN A 23 -19.07 -16.72 4.72
CA ASN A 23 -20.17 -17.66 5.01
C ASN A 23 -19.68 -18.99 5.60
N SER A 24 -18.49 -19.44 5.19
CA SER A 24 -17.86 -20.67 5.71
C SER A 24 -17.40 -20.57 7.18
N GLY A 25 -17.47 -19.38 7.80
CA GLY A 25 -17.05 -19.20 9.18
C GLY A 25 -15.54 -19.27 9.38
N ASN A 26 -14.75 -19.37 8.29
CA ASN A 26 -13.31 -19.13 8.31
C ASN A 26 -13.09 -17.66 8.65
N ASN A 27 -13.09 -17.38 9.96
CA ASN A 27 -12.78 -16.09 10.54
C ASN A 27 -11.52 -15.57 9.88
N LEU A 28 -11.65 -14.47 9.13
CA LEU A 28 -10.55 -13.81 8.46
C LEU A 28 -9.61 -13.27 9.56
N PRO A 29 -8.56 -14.00 9.93
CA PRO A 29 -7.87 -13.78 11.20
C PRO A 29 -7.17 -12.42 11.19
N GLU A 30 -6.81 -11.93 10.01
CA GLU A 30 -6.21 -10.61 9.79
C GLU A 30 -7.20 -9.44 9.93
N ALA A 31 -8.51 -9.60 9.62
CA ALA A 31 -9.50 -8.55 9.90
C ALA A 31 -9.70 -8.36 11.40
N THR A 32 -9.85 -9.47 12.13
CA THR A 32 -10.07 -9.45 13.57
C THR A 32 -8.85 -8.86 14.28
N LYS A 33 -7.61 -9.21 13.86
CA LYS A 33 -6.37 -8.57 14.34
C LYS A 33 -6.33 -7.06 14.08
N ARG A 34 -6.97 -6.59 13.01
CA ARG A 34 -7.06 -5.17 12.65
C ARG A 34 -8.28 -4.45 13.26
N GLY A 35 -9.01 -5.10 14.17
CA GLY A 35 -10.17 -4.52 14.85
C GLY A 35 -11.40 -4.32 13.97
N ILE A 36 -11.46 -5.01 12.82
CA ILE A 36 -12.56 -4.90 11.88
C ILE A 36 -13.65 -5.91 12.26
N ASP A 37 -14.85 -5.40 12.55
CA ASP A 37 -16.02 -6.23 12.83
C ASP A 37 -16.58 -6.91 11.57
N ILE A 38 -16.91 -8.19 11.68
CA ILE A 38 -17.33 -9.02 10.55
C ILE A 38 -18.74 -8.68 10.05
N ASN A 39 -19.61 -8.14 10.91
CA ASN A 39 -20.94 -7.69 10.48
C ASN A 39 -20.83 -6.43 9.62
N SER A 40 -19.84 -5.58 9.92
CA SER A 40 -19.47 -4.44 9.09
C SER A 40 -18.99 -4.90 7.69
N VAL A 41 -18.18 -5.95 7.62
CA VAL A 41 -17.75 -6.55 6.33
C VAL A 41 -18.94 -7.11 5.55
N LYS A 42 -19.83 -7.87 6.21
CA LYS A 42 -21.06 -8.43 5.60
C LYS A 42 -21.98 -7.34 5.06
N ALA A 43 -22.18 -6.26 5.81
CA ALA A 43 -23.03 -5.15 5.41
C ALA A 43 -22.52 -4.46 4.13
N VAL A 44 -21.21 -4.26 4.02
CA VAL A 44 -20.57 -3.63 2.86
C VAL A 44 -20.66 -4.50 1.60
N ILE A 45 -20.49 -5.81 1.74
CA ILE A 45 -20.52 -6.74 0.59
C ILE A 45 -21.95 -6.96 0.10
N ASN A 46 -22.91 -7.06 1.03
CA ASN A 46 -24.32 -7.24 0.69
C ASN A 46 -24.92 -5.97 0.09
N ASP A 47 -24.44 -4.80 0.52
CA ASP A 47 -24.84 -3.52 -0.06
C ASP A 47 -23.63 -2.60 -0.26
N ILE A 48 -23.02 -2.70 -1.44
CA ILE A 48 -21.89 -1.88 -1.90
C ILE A 48 -22.23 -0.38 -1.88
N SER A 49 -23.51 0.01 -1.81
CA SER A 49 -23.92 1.41 -1.66
C SER A 49 -23.66 1.98 -0.27
N LEU A 50 -23.72 1.15 0.77
CA LEU A 50 -23.37 1.51 2.15
C LEU A 50 -21.85 1.69 2.32
N ALA A 51 -21.06 1.26 1.36
CA ALA A 51 -19.61 1.34 1.44
C ALA A 51 -19.07 2.78 1.48
N ASN A 52 -19.85 3.75 0.99
CA ASN A 52 -19.48 5.17 0.98
C ASN A 52 -19.70 5.88 2.34
N SER A 53 -20.33 5.25 3.34
CA SER A 53 -20.77 5.94 4.56
C SER A 53 -19.94 5.65 5.82
N MET A 54 -18.93 4.78 5.78
CA MET A 54 -18.14 4.43 6.97
C MET A 54 -16.61 4.39 6.73
N PRO A 55 -15.78 5.03 7.59
CA PRO A 55 -14.31 4.97 7.55
C PRO A 55 -13.74 3.55 7.65
N ILE A 56 -14.46 2.66 8.34
CA ILE A 56 -14.09 1.24 8.53
C ILE A 56 -14.17 0.48 7.20
N THR A 57 -15.02 0.92 6.26
CA THR A 57 -15.21 0.27 4.96
C THR A 57 -14.02 0.44 4.02
N GLU A 58 -13.37 1.60 4.02
CA GLU A 58 -12.13 1.80 3.24
C GLU A 58 -11.03 0.86 3.74
N ALA A 59 -10.94 0.64 5.06
CA ALA A 59 -10.00 -0.30 5.66
C ALA A 59 -10.32 -1.77 5.28
N VAL A 60 -11.60 -2.16 5.26
CA VAL A 60 -12.05 -3.50 4.81
C VAL A 60 -11.70 -3.72 3.34
N ILE A 61 -12.02 -2.77 2.47
CA ILE A 61 -11.84 -2.91 1.03
C ILE A 61 -10.37 -2.79 0.63
N SER A 62 -9.61 -1.93 1.30
CA SER A 62 -8.16 -1.89 1.19
C SER A 62 -7.52 -3.21 1.65
N ALA A 63 -8.04 -3.84 2.71
CA ALA A 63 -7.55 -5.15 3.16
C ALA A 63 -7.92 -6.32 2.23
N TYR A 64 -9.13 -6.32 1.63
CA TYR A 64 -9.68 -7.49 0.94
C TYR A 64 -9.80 -7.36 -0.59
N MET A 65 -10.07 -6.17 -1.13
CA MET A 65 -10.12 -5.94 -2.59
C MET A 65 -8.79 -5.40 -3.15
N ARG A 66 -7.94 -4.81 -2.31
CA ARG A 66 -6.59 -4.34 -2.70
C ARG A 66 -5.52 -4.86 -1.73
N PRO A 67 -5.38 -6.18 -1.57
CA PRO A 67 -4.53 -6.73 -0.54
C PRO A 67 -3.11 -6.21 -0.69
N VAL A 68 -2.61 -5.65 0.39
CA VAL A 68 -1.21 -5.27 0.52
C VAL A 68 -0.42 -6.57 0.61
N LEU A 69 0.24 -6.94 -0.47
CA LEU A 69 1.14 -8.09 -0.50
C LEU A 69 2.50 -7.66 0.05
N PHE A 70 3.06 -8.46 0.95
CA PHE A 70 4.42 -8.20 1.42
C PHE A 70 5.45 -8.65 0.39
N ILE A 71 6.57 -7.94 0.35
CA ILE A 71 7.78 -8.36 -0.36
C ILE A 71 8.74 -8.89 0.70
N LYS A 72 9.23 -10.12 0.48
CA LYS A 72 10.16 -10.83 1.36
C LYS A 72 11.20 -11.54 0.50
N ASN A 73 12.48 -11.33 0.77
CA ASN A 73 13.60 -11.89 0.03
C ASN A 73 13.49 -11.66 -1.49
N GLY A 74 13.13 -10.44 -1.90
CA GLY A 74 12.92 -10.05 -3.30
C GLY A 74 11.72 -10.72 -3.98
N ARG A 75 10.81 -11.36 -3.22
CA ARG A 75 9.66 -12.09 -3.75
C ARG A 75 8.36 -11.60 -3.18
N ILE A 76 7.31 -11.63 -4.00
CA ILE A 76 5.96 -11.28 -3.58
C ILE A 76 5.39 -12.45 -2.77
N GLU A 77 4.83 -12.15 -1.60
CA GLU A 77 4.05 -13.09 -0.82
C GLU A 77 2.77 -13.47 -1.56
N ILE A 78 2.51 -14.78 -1.65
CA ILE A 78 1.33 -15.28 -2.33
C ILE A 78 0.11 -15.09 -1.43
N PRO A 79 -0.94 -14.39 -1.90
CA PRO A 79 -2.12 -14.17 -1.10
C PRO A 79 -2.85 -15.48 -0.81
N ASN A 80 -3.49 -15.54 0.36
CA ASN A 80 -4.48 -16.58 0.69
C ASN A 80 -5.81 -16.27 -0.01
N SER A 81 -5.80 -16.14 -1.34
CA SER A 81 -6.96 -16.03 -2.22
C SER A 81 -6.64 -16.70 -3.54
N ASP A 82 -7.53 -17.58 -4.00
CA ASP A 82 -7.26 -18.38 -5.20
C ASP A 82 -7.30 -17.53 -6.47
N GLU A 83 -8.25 -16.60 -6.57
CA GLU A 83 -8.35 -15.68 -7.70
C GLU A 83 -7.15 -14.73 -7.76
N LEU A 84 -6.79 -14.11 -6.62
CA LEU A 84 -5.63 -13.22 -6.57
C LEU A 84 -4.32 -13.96 -6.79
N LYS A 85 -4.18 -15.18 -6.25
CA LYS A 85 -3.03 -16.04 -6.48
C LYS A 85 -2.87 -16.32 -7.97
N GLN A 86 -3.94 -16.68 -8.67
CA GLN A 86 -3.87 -16.92 -10.12
C GLN A 86 -3.45 -15.67 -10.89
N ARG A 87 -4.05 -14.51 -10.58
CA ARG A 87 -3.69 -13.22 -11.22
C ARG A 87 -2.23 -12.83 -10.97
N ILE A 88 -1.76 -12.94 -9.73
CA ILE A 88 -0.38 -12.58 -9.34
C ILE A 88 0.61 -13.56 -9.96
N LEU A 89 0.35 -14.87 -9.89
CA LEU A 89 1.25 -15.88 -10.46
C LEU A 89 1.40 -15.71 -11.98
N LYS A 90 0.34 -15.33 -12.68
CA LYS A 90 0.38 -15.04 -14.12
C LYS A 90 1.40 -13.96 -14.49
N TYR A 91 1.57 -12.94 -13.65
CA TYR A 91 2.46 -11.81 -13.90
C TYR A 91 3.67 -11.74 -12.97
N ARG A 92 3.92 -12.80 -12.18
CA ARG A 92 4.90 -12.80 -11.10
C ARG A 92 6.27 -12.32 -11.54
N SER A 93 6.79 -12.88 -12.64
CA SER A 93 8.11 -12.52 -13.15
C SER A 93 8.22 -11.03 -13.50
N VAL A 94 7.17 -10.44 -14.09
CA VAL A 94 7.16 -9.04 -14.50
C VAL A 94 7.11 -8.13 -13.27
N ILE A 95 6.29 -8.49 -12.27
CA ILE A 95 6.17 -7.70 -11.04
C ILE A 95 7.47 -7.81 -10.22
N GLU A 96 8.00 -9.01 -10.02
CA GLU A 96 9.23 -9.24 -9.24
C GLU A 96 10.45 -8.56 -9.89
N GLN A 97 10.55 -8.55 -11.22
CA GLN A 97 11.60 -7.82 -11.93
C GLN A 97 11.56 -6.31 -11.65
N SER A 98 10.35 -5.75 -11.52
CA SER A 98 10.14 -4.31 -11.31
C SER A 98 10.41 -3.87 -9.87
N LEU A 99 10.50 -4.79 -8.91
CA LEU A 99 10.66 -4.46 -7.48
C LEU A 99 11.92 -3.64 -7.20
N ASN A 100 13.03 -3.92 -7.90
CA ASN A 100 14.29 -3.17 -7.73
C ASN A 100 14.21 -1.71 -8.18
N SER A 101 13.15 -1.33 -8.91
CA SER A 101 12.92 0.03 -9.41
C SER A 101 11.87 0.79 -8.60
N VAL A 102 11.30 0.19 -7.55
CA VAL A 102 10.26 0.79 -6.73
C VAL A 102 10.75 0.87 -5.30
N GLY A 103 10.50 1.98 -4.61
CA GLY A 103 11.00 2.17 -3.26
C GLY A 103 10.17 3.15 -2.43
N ARG A 104 10.46 3.18 -1.14
CA ARG A 104 9.84 4.12 -0.18
C ARG A 104 10.58 5.43 -0.20
N ILE A 105 9.84 6.53 -0.19
CA ILE A 105 10.42 7.87 -0.08
C ILE A 105 10.52 8.20 1.40
N GLU A 106 11.75 8.44 1.86
CA GLU A 106 12.05 8.82 3.23
C GLU A 106 12.57 10.24 3.32
N LEU A 107 12.30 10.87 4.46
CA LEU A 107 12.88 12.14 4.84
C LEU A 107 13.88 11.92 5.96
N LYS A 108 15.14 12.33 5.74
CA LYS A 108 16.10 12.44 6.84
C LYS A 108 15.87 13.76 7.58
N ASN A 109 16.09 13.74 8.89
CA ASN A 109 15.89 14.89 9.79
C ASN A 109 14.43 15.37 9.85
N HIS A 110 13.47 14.46 9.70
CA HIS A 110 12.04 14.72 9.82
C HIS A 110 11.38 13.66 10.70
N GLN A 111 10.24 13.97 11.34
CA GLN A 111 9.53 13.04 12.22
C GLN A 111 8.91 11.87 11.44
N LEU A 112 8.50 12.12 10.20
CA LEU A 112 7.98 11.08 9.30
C LEU A 112 9.15 10.34 8.64
N LYS A 113 9.32 9.06 8.98
CA LYS A 113 10.33 8.18 8.37
C LYS A 113 10.00 7.82 6.91
N ASN A 114 8.73 7.59 6.60
CA ASN A 114 8.23 7.31 5.26
C ASN A 114 7.06 8.24 4.93
N ILE A 115 7.06 8.78 3.72
CA ILE A 115 6.04 9.71 3.25
C ILE A 115 5.33 9.25 1.99
N GLY A 116 5.76 8.15 1.36
CA GLY A 116 5.14 7.60 0.16
C GLY A 116 6.03 6.63 -0.60
N THR A 117 5.65 6.37 -1.85
CA THR A 117 6.39 5.48 -2.76
C THR A 117 6.87 6.26 -3.97
N GLY A 118 8.03 5.87 -4.50
CA GLY A 118 8.53 6.34 -5.78
C GLY A 118 9.02 5.19 -6.63
N TRP A 119 9.21 5.44 -7.92
CA TRP A 119 9.84 4.48 -8.82
C TRP A 119 10.76 5.17 -9.80
N LEU A 120 11.84 4.47 -10.16
CA LEU A 120 12.80 4.90 -11.16
C LEU A 120 12.19 4.79 -12.56
N ILE A 121 12.42 5.82 -13.38
CA ILE A 121 12.17 5.77 -14.83
C ILE A 121 13.47 5.87 -15.63
N THR A 122 14.51 6.47 -15.03
CA THR A 122 15.91 6.52 -15.49
C THR A 122 16.82 6.41 -14.26
N GLU A 123 18.13 6.35 -14.47
CA GLU A 123 19.13 6.27 -13.38
C GLU A 123 19.05 7.43 -12.37
N ASP A 124 18.56 8.59 -12.82
CA ASP A 124 18.55 9.85 -12.09
C ASP A 124 17.15 10.48 -11.90
N ILE A 125 16.09 9.83 -12.40
CA ILE A 125 14.72 10.35 -12.30
C ILE A 125 13.81 9.36 -11.59
N ILE A 126 13.24 9.84 -10.49
CA ILE A 126 12.21 9.17 -9.70
C ILE A 126 10.87 9.86 -9.92
N VAL A 127 9.84 9.06 -10.14
CA VAL A 127 8.45 9.52 -10.18
C VAL A 127 7.76 9.18 -8.87
N THR A 128 6.95 10.11 -8.37
CA THR A 128 6.07 9.90 -7.22
C THR A 128 4.77 10.67 -7.38
N ASN A 129 3.82 10.45 -6.48
CA ASN A 129 2.58 11.20 -6.46
C ASN A 129 2.86 12.66 -6.05
N ARG A 130 2.12 13.60 -6.66
CA ARG A 130 2.23 15.03 -6.37
C ARG A 130 2.15 15.34 -4.87
N HIS A 131 1.19 14.74 -4.17
CA HIS A 131 1.00 14.99 -2.74
C HIS A 131 2.19 14.54 -1.89
N VAL A 132 2.96 13.52 -2.33
CA VAL A 132 4.19 13.09 -1.66
C VAL A 132 5.28 14.13 -1.89
N ALA A 133 5.44 14.59 -3.13
CA ALA A 133 6.41 15.63 -3.49
C ALA A 133 6.17 16.95 -2.76
N GLU A 134 4.91 17.35 -2.59
CA GLU A 134 4.53 18.60 -1.90
C GLU A 134 4.93 18.63 -0.42
N ILE A 135 5.19 17.47 0.20
CA ILE A 135 5.69 17.37 1.59
C ILE A 135 7.12 17.90 1.69
N PHE A 136 7.96 17.69 0.68
CA PHE A 136 9.39 18.02 0.73
C PHE A 136 9.84 19.04 -0.30
N ALA A 137 9.00 19.40 -1.27
CA ALA A 137 9.29 20.41 -2.28
C ALA A 137 8.19 21.46 -2.34
N VAL A 138 8.56 22.67 -2.75
CA VAL A 138 7.62 23.73 -3.13
C VAL A 138 7.82 24.07 -4.60
N ASN A 139 6.71 24.27 -5.30
CA ASN A 139 6.74 24.75 -6.66
C ASN A 139 7.13 26.24 -6.65
N THR A 140 8.26 26.57 -7.27
CA THR A 140 8.79 27.95 -7.32
C THR A 140 8.57 28.62 -8.66
N SER A 141 8.12 27.88 -9.66
CA SER A 141 7.96 28.41 -11.00
C SER A 141 6.52 28.84 -11.26
N LYS A 142 6.33 30.10 -11.65
CA LYS A 142 5.08 30.56 -12.27
C LYS A 142 4.74 29.78 -13.55
N ASN A 143 5.70 29.07 -14.14
CA ASN A 143 5.61 28.38 -15.44
C ASN A 143 5.98 26.87 -15.37
N GLY A 144 5.89 26.23 -14.19
CA GLY A 144 6.05 24.77 -14.04
C GLY A 144 7.46 24.19 -14.24
N LYS A 145 8.49 25.03 -14.39
CA LYS A 145 9.89 24.61 -14.53
C LYS A 145 10.62 24.70 -13.19
N GLY A 146 10.48 23.66 -12.38
CA GLY A 146 11.30 23.45 -11.18
C GLY A 146 10.59 23.69 -9.86
N GLY A 147 11.01 22.92 -8.85
CA GLY A 147 10.67 23.10 -7.44
C GLY A 147 11.94 23.13 -6.61
N ILE A 148 11.89 23.79 -5.46
CA ILE A 148 12.99 23.75 -4.47
C ILE A 148 12.60 22.82 -3.33
N PHE A 149 13.60 22.13 -2.77
CA PHE A 149 13.38 21.39 -1.53
C PHE A 149 13.06 22.35 -0.39
N ARG A 150 12.09 21.96 0.44
CA ARG A 150 11.73 22.69 1.66
C ARG A 150 12.89 22.63 2.65
N LYS A 151 12.94 23.61 3.54
CA LYS A 151 13.86 23.64 4.67
C LYS A 151 13.20 23.08 5.93
N ASN A 152 13.98 22.46 6.81
CA ASN A 152 13.54 22.07 8.15
C ASN A 152 13.46 23.29 9.08
N PHE A 153 13.01 23.09 10.33
CA PHE A 153 12.83 24.16 11.33
C PHE A 153 14.12 24.91 11.69
N ILE A 154 15.30 24.36 11.38
CA ILE A 154 16.61 24.97 11.60
C ILE A 154 17.24 25.54 10.31
N GLY A 155 16.48 25.62 9.22
CA GLY A 155 16.89 26.28 7.97
C GLY A 155 17.72 25.43 7.00
N GLN A 156 17.94 24.14 7.30
CA GLN A 156 18.64 23.21 6.41
C GLN A 156 17.69 22.61 5.39
N ASP A 157 18.15 22.34 4.17
CA ASP A 157 17.32 21.69 3.15
C ASP A 157 16.95 20.27 3.60
N LEU A 158 15.68 19.88 3.37
CA LEU A 158 15.22 18.52 3.61
C LEU A 158 15.98 17.56 2.70
N ARG A 159 16.62 16.56 3.30
CA ARG A 159 17.24 15.48 2.57
C ARG A 159 16.22 14.39 2.33
N VAL A 160 15.90 14.16 1.06
CA VAL A 160 14.99 13.09 0.61
C VAL A 160 15.83 11.95 0.08
N ILE A 161 15.49 10.73 0.49
CA ILE A 161 16.11 9.52 -0.07
C ILE A 161 15.01 8.55 -0.52
N ILE A 162 15.35 7.67 -1.46
CA ILE A 162 14.51 6.51 -1.79
C ILE A 162 15.19 5.25 -1.27
N ASP A 163 14.44 4.42 -0.55
CA ASP A 163 14.84 3.08 -0.20
C ASP A 163 14.19 2.09 -1.17
N LEU A 164 14.99 1.57 -2.11
CA LEU A 164 14.57 0.62 -3.14
C LEU A 164 14.57 -0.83 -2.66
N LYS A 165 15.02 -1.10 -1.43
CA LYS A 165 15.22 -2.46 -0.93
C LYS A 165 14.60 -2.70 0.44
N GLU A 166 13.80 -1.78 0.94
CA GLU A 166 13.03 -2.02 2.16
C GLU A 166 12.10 -3.22 1.95
N GLU A 167 12.28 -4.25 2.78
CA GLU A 167 11.45 -5.45 2.79
C GLU A 167 10.75 -5.60 4.14
N TYR A 168 9.63 -6.34 4.16
CA TYR A 168 8.96 -6.63 5.43
C TYR A 168 9.82 -7.60 6.24
N LEU A 169 10.50 -7.07 7.25
CA LEU A 169 11.22 -7.87 8.23
C LEU A 169 10.24 -8.79 8.96
N GLN A 170 10.46 -10.09 8.85
CA GLN A 170 9.81 -11.05 9.72
C GLN A 170 10.33 -10.80 11.15
N ASP A 171 9.44 -10.79 12.15
CA ASP A 171 9.78 -10.80 13.59
C ASP A 171 10.53 -12.11 13.95
N ASN A 172 11.73 -12.29 13.40
CA ASN A 172 12.69 -13.34 13.71
C ASN A 172 14.03 -12.70 14.11
N LEU A 173 13.99 -11.54 14.75
CA LEU A 173 14.97 -11.24 15.80
C LEU A 173 14.31 -11.68 17.11
N THR A 174 14.46 -12.97 17.37
CA THR A 174 14.33 -13.57 18.68
C THR A 174 14.90 -12.63 19.73
N LYS A 175 14.08 -12.35 20.74
CA LYS A 175 14.55 -12.24 22.12
C LYS A 175 15.61 -13.33 22.33
N ASN A 176 16.88 -12.95 22.35
CA ASN A 176 18.03 -13.63 22.96
C ASN A 176 19.28 -12.98 22.39
N GLU A 177 19.82 -11.99 23.11
CA GLU A 177 21.24 -11.65 23.23
C GLU A 177 21.36 -10.31 23.97
N PHE A 178 21.00 -10.35 25.25
CA PHE A 178 21.57 -9.48 26.29
C PHE A 178 21.70 -10.36 27.54
N GLU A 179 22.68 -11.27 27.50
CA GLU A 179 23.49 -11.62 28.66
C GLU A 179 24.85 -10.92 28.50
#